data_AF-A0A848VBR4-F1
#
_entry.id   AF-A0A848VBR4-F1
#
_cell.length_a   1.000
_cell.length_b   1.000
_cell.length_c   1.000
_cell.angle_alpha   90.00
_cell.angle_beta   90.00
_cell.angle_gamma   90.00
#
_symmetry.space_group_name_H-M   'P 1'
#
loop_
_entity.id
_entity.type
_entity.pdbx_description
1 polymer ?
#
loop_
_entity_poly.entity_id
_entity_poly.type
_entity_poly.pdbx_seq_one_letter_code
_entity_poly.pdbx_strand_id
1 'polypeptide(L)'
;MESKTVPIWVHEMLLQIEKSDCATFALVVLLESAVIESTLSAVPGRRWYDPPLMFLDKFAGALYNWLDRKRSGYRDAFVPTSCEELLSDAPVLEVQPHSTESAYTYDRVALEKIGDYDIDVFLNLSACTLSGDILGSARYGLWVLHHGSHLLNRGGP
;
A
#
# COMPACT_ATOMS: atom_id res chain seq x y z
N MET A 1 10.37 11.90 -1.13
CA MET A 1 8.96 12.18 -1.48
C MET A 1 8.38 10.85 -1.93
N GLU A 2 7.30 10.35 -1.33
CA GLU A 2 6.50 9.37 -2.06
C GLU A 2 5.90 10.16 -3.23
N SER A 3 6.58 10.05 -4.37
CA SER A 3 6.02 10.45 -5.65
C SER A 3 4.67 9.74 -5.79
N LYS A 4 3.73 10.29 -6.58
CA LYS A 4 2.51 9.60 -7.01
C LYS A 4 2.82 8.33 -7.86
N THR A 5 3.97 7.71 -7.66
CA THR A 5 4.46 6.50 -8.29
C THR A 5 4.04 5.31 -7.45
N VAL A 6 3.31 4.40 -8.08
CA VAL A 6 2.79 3.18 -7.46
C VAL A 6 3.11 1.97 -8.35
N PRO A 7 3.02 0.74 -7.84
CA PRO A 7 3.03 -0.45 -8.69
C PRO A 7 1.97 -0.36 -9.81
N ILE A 8 2.27 -0.87 -11.01
CA ILE A 8 1.34 -0.81 -12.15
C ILE A 8 -0.03 -1.43 -11.83
N TRP A 9 -0.12 -2.43 -10.96
CA TRP A 9 -1.43 -2.96 -10.54
C TRP A 9 -2.29 -1.93 -9.80
N VAL A 10 -1.67 -1.07 -8.98
CA VAL A 10 -2.36 0.02 -8.28
C VAL A 10 -2.80 1.07 -9.29
N HIS A 11 -1.92 1.44 -10.22
CA HIS A 11 -2.24 2.38 -11.29
C HIS A 11 -3.44 1.89 -12.11
N GLU A 12 -3.45 0.62 -12.55
CA GLU A 12 -4.56 0.04 -13.30
C GLU A 12 -5.86 -0.02 -12.48
N MET A 13 -5.78 -0.29 -11.18
CA MET A 13 -6.94 -0.24 -10.28
C MET A 13 -7.51 1.18 -10.20
N LEU A 14 -6.66 2.18 -9.96
CA LEU A 14 -7.09 3.58 -9.89
C LEU A 14 -7.67 4.05 -11.24
N LEU A 15 -7.09 3.61 -12.36
CA LEU A 15 -7.60 3.91 -13.70
C LEU A 15 -8.99 3.31 -13.95
N GLN A 16 -9.27 2.13 -13.39
CA GLN A 16 -10.61 1.54 -13.46
C GLN A 16 -11.62 2.31 -12.61
N ILE A 17 -11.20 2.83 -11.45
CA ILE A 17 -12.04 3.67 -10.60
C ILE A 17 -12.35 4.99 -11.31
N GLU A 18 -11.36 5.67 -11.89
CA GLU A 18 -11.56 6.92 -12.64
C GLU A 18 -12.53 6.75 -13.82
N LYS A 19 -12.43 5.62 -14.54
CA LYS A 19 -13.32 5.31 -15.66
C LYS A 19 -14.70 4.81 -15.24
N SER A 20 -14.93 4.61 -13.94
CA SER A 20 -16.21 4.15 -13.44
C SER A 20 -17.15 5.32 -13.18
N ASP A 21 -18.45 5.10 -13.31
CA ASP A 21 -19.46 6.11 -12.99
C ASP A 21 -19.86 6.10 -11.50
N CYS A 22 -19.16 5.33 -10.65
CA CYS A 22 -19.55 5.10 -9.26
C CYS A 22 -18.67 5.77 -8.21
N ALA A 23 -17.52 6.33 -8.59
CA ALA A 23 -16.60 6.95 -7.65
C ALA A 23 -15.75 8.04 -8.33
N THR A 24 -15.32 9.01 -7.52
CA THR A 24 -14.41 10.09 -7.93
C THR A 24 -13.35 10.28 -6.86
N PHE A 25 -12.14 10.69 -7.24
CA PHE A 25 -11.09 10.99 -6.28
C PHE A 25 -11.33 12.35 -5.62
N ALA A 26 -11.78 12.34 -4.37
CA ALA A 26 -12.04 13.56 -3.60
C ALA A 26 -10.79 14.13 -2.92
N LEU A 27 -9.83 13.27 -2.55
CA LEU A 27 -8.62 13.65 -1.83
C LEU A 27 -7.51 12.61 -2.03
N VAL A 28 -6.28 13.07 -2.19
CA VAL A 28 -5.08 12.24 -2.14
C VAL A 28 -4.30 12.58 -0.88
N VAL A 29 -4.05 11.59 -0.03
CA VAL A 29 -3.24 11.75 1.18
C VAL A 29 -1.85 11.17 0.93
N LEU A 30 -0.82 12.00 1.02
CA LEU A 30 0.58 11.57 0.87
C LEU A 30 1.29 11.58 2.22
N LEU A 31 2.04 10.51 2.50
CA LEU A 31 2.85 10.40 3.70
C LEU A 31 4.20 11.08 3.49
N GLU A 32 4.64 11.85 4.48
CA GLU A 32 5.97 12.43 4.45
C GLU A 32 7.07 11.35 4.55
N SER A 33 8.08 11.43 3.67
CA SER A 33 9.02 10.33 3.43
C SER A 33 9.89 9.91 4.61
N ALA A 34 10.07 10.77 5.62
CA ALA A 34 10.85 10.46 6.81
C ALA A 34 10.27 9.27 7.61
N VAL A 35 8.98 8.97 7.44
CA VAL A 35 8.30 7.91 8.20
C VAL A 35 8.57 6.52 7.63
N ILE A 36 8.75 6.39 6.31
CA ILE A 36 8.82 5.11 5.60
C ILE A 36 10.10 4.35 5.95
N GLU A 37 11.22 5.04 6.13
CA GLU A 37 12.50 4.42 6.52
C GLU A 37 12.40 3.66 7.85
N SER A 38 11.50 4.07 8.75
CA SER A 38 11.32 3.39 10.04
C SER A 38 10.56 2.05 9.91
N THR A 39 9.61 1.95 8.97
CA THR A 39 8.81 0.72 8.74
C THR A 39 9.59 -0.44 8.12
N LEU A 40 10.64 -0.13 7.35
CA LEU A 40 11.48 -1.14 6.69
C LEU A 40 12.51 -1.77 7.65
N SER A 41 12.51 -1.38 8.92
CA SER A 41 13.35 -1.97 9.96
C SER A 41 12.91 -3.42 10.21
N ALA A 42 13.63 -4.34 9.56
CA ALA A 42 13.37 -5.76 9.57
C ALA A 42 13.14 -6.32 10.98
N VAL A 43 11.96 -6.89 11.22
CA VAL A 43 11.73 -7.78 12.37
C VAL A 43 12.73 -8.94 12.22
N PRO A 44 13.61 -9.20 13.21
CA PRO A 44 14.52 -10.33 13.15
C PRO A 44 13.69 -11.61 13.28
N GLY A 45 13.35 -12.21 12.14
CA GLY A 45 12.60 -13.45 12.08
C GLY A 45 13.33 -14.55 12.84
N ARG A 46 12.66 -15.12 13.86
CA ARG A 46 13.10 -16.35 14.53
C ARG A 46 13.22 -17.46 13.50
N ARG A 47 14.45 -17.85 13.20
CA ARG A 47 14.81 -18.78 12.11
C ARG A 47 14.93 -20.19 12.66
N TRP A 48 13.82 -20.94 12.65
CA TRP A 48 13.77 -22.36 13.04
C TRP A 48 13.53 -23.22 11.79
N TYR A 49 14.51 -23.35 10.89
CA TYR A 49 14.41 -24.26 9.73
C TYR A 49 15.78 -24.80 9.31
N ASP A 50 15.81 -26.07 8.90
CA ASP A 50 17.01 -26.81 8.50
C ASP A 50 17.59 -26.32 7.16
N PRO A 51 18.91 -26.08 7.07
CA PRO A 51 19.56 -25.47 5.89
C PRO A 51 19.36 -26.15 4.52
N PRO A 52 19.34 -27.49 4.37
CA PRO A 52 19.36 -28.12 3.04
C PRO A 52 18.01 -28.03 2.30
N LEU A 53 16.88 -28.06 3.02
CA LEU A 53 15.54 -27.91 2.43
C LEU A 53 15.33 -26.50 1.86
N MET A 54 15.94 -25.48 2.48
CA MET A 54 15.84 -24.09 2.03
C MET A 54 16.44 -23.88 0.63
N PHE A 55 17.52 -24.59 0.29
CA PHE A 55 18.11 -24.49 -1.04
C PHE A 55 17.19 -25.12 -2.08
N LEU A 56 16.68 -26.32 -1.84
CA LEU A 56 15.74 -27.00 -2.73
C LEU A 56 14.46 -26.19 -2.98
N ASP A 57 13.84 -25.65 -1.94
CA ASP A 57 12.64 -24.81 -2.08
C ASP A 57 12.92 -23.52 -2.86
N LYS A 58 14.08 -22.89 -2.62
CA LYS A 58 14.51 -21.70 -3.39
C LYS A 58 14.77 -22.03 -4.85
N PHE A 59 15.42 -23.16 -5.13
CA PHE A 59 15.68 -23.60 -6.50
C PHE A 59 14.37 -23.99 -7.22
N ALA A 60 13.50 -24.74 -6.56
CA ALA A 60 12.19 -25.12 -7.11
C ALA A 60 11.32 -23.89 -7.37
N GLY A 61 11.28 -22.93 -6.43
CA GLY A 61 10.57 -21.66 -6.60
C GLY A 61 11.16 -20.79 -7.71
N ALA A 62 12.49 -20.72 -7.82
CA ALA A 62 13.15 -19.99 -8.91
C ALA A 62 12.88 -20.64 -10.27
N LEU A 63 12.92 -21.97 -10.36
CA LEU A 63 12.62 -22.71 -11.59
C LEU A 63 11.15 -22.56 -11.99
N TYR A 64 10.24 -22.64 -11.02
CA TYR A 64 8.81 -22.38 -11.23
C TYR A 64 8.59 -20.97 -11.77
N ASN A 65 9.12 -19.94 -11.09
CA ASN A 65 8.97 -18.55 -11.52
C ASN A 65 9.60 -18.30 -12.90
N TRP A 66 10.72 -18.95 -13.21
CA TRP A 66 11.35 -18.86 -14.52
C TRP A 66 10.47 -19.49 -15.62
N LEU A 67 9.93 -20.68 -15.39
CA LEU A 67 9.01 -21.35 -16.33
C LEU A 67 7.72 -20.56 -16.49
N ASP A 68 7.16 -20.06 -15.39
CA ASP A 68 5.94 -19.27 -15.37
C ASP A 68 6.13 -17.98 -16.17
N ARG A 69 7.14 -17.16 -15.86
CA ARG A 69 7.47 -15.94 -16.61
C ARG A 69 7.70 -16.19 -18.10
N LYS A 70 8.34 -17.31 -18.44
CA LYS A 70 8.61 -17.68 -19.83
C LYS A 70 7.34 -18.07 -20.59
N ARG A 71 6.34 -18.65 -19.93
CA ARG A 71 5.10 -19.12 -20.55
C ARG A 71 3.97 -18.10 -20.53
N SER A 72 3.91 -17.28 -19.50
CA SER A 72 2.70 -16.53 -19.19
C SER A 72 2.57 -15.19 -19.90
N GLY A 73 3.68 -14.61 -20.38
CA GLY A 73 3.67 -13.28 -20.99
C GLY A 73 3.16 -12.17 -20.06
N TYR A 74 3.06 -12.45 -18.75
CA TYR A 74 2.58 -11.47 -17.77
C TYR A 74 3.56 -10.31 -17.66
N ARG A 75 2.99 -9.11 -17.63
CA ARG A 75 3.74 -7.91 -17.23
C ARG A 75 4.00 -7.99 -15.73
N ASP A 76 5.17 -7.54 -15.32
CA ASP A 76 5.49 -7.41 -13.91
C ASP A 76 4.54 -6.38 -13.27
N ALA A 77 3.70 -6.83 -12.35
CA ALA A 77 2.69 -6.03 -11.67
C ALA A 77 3.30 -4.95 -10.74
N PHE A 78 4.60 -5.03 -10.47
CA PHE A 78 5.32 -4.13 -9.56
C PHE A 78 6.18 -3.09 -10.26
N VAL A 79 6.05 -2.95 -11.59
CA VAL A 79 6.69 -1.85 -12.34
C VAL A 79 6.21 -0.51 -11.77
N PRO A 80 7.12 0.36 -11.28
CA PRO A 80 6.76 1.68 -10.80
C PRO A 80 6.15 2.52 -11.93
N THR A 81 4.95 3.04 -11.70
CA THR A 81 4.16 3.79 -12.67
C THR A 81 3.60 5.05 -12.01
N SER A 82 3.71 6.21 -12.67
CA SER A 82 3.20 7.49 -12.14
C SER A 82 1.68 7.60 -12.29
N CYS A 83 1.02 8.11 -11.25
CA CYS A 83 -0.40 8.45 -11.20
C CYS A 83 -0.62 9.98 -11.16
N GLU A 84 0.37 10.78 -11.57
CA GLU A 84 0.24 12.25 -11.52
C GLU A 84 -0.90 12.78 -12.37
N GLU A 85 -1.04 12.27 -13.60
CA GLU A 85 -2.11 12.63 -14.52
C GLU A 85 -3.48 12.14 -14.02
N LEU A 86 -3.53 10.89 -13.54
CA LEU A 86 -4.76 10.25 -13.04
C LEU A 86 -5.34 10.95 -11.81
N LEU A 87 -4.48 11.53 -10.98
CA LEU A 87 -4.83 12.19 -9.72
C LEU A 87 -4.58 13.69 -9.79
N SER A 88 -4.68 14.31 -10.98
CA SER A 88 -4.45 15.74 -11.17
C SER A 88 -5.54 16.60 -10.57
N ASP A 89 -6.78 16.11 -10.62
CA ASP A 89 -7.98 16.88 -10.26
C ASP A 89 -8.30 16.77 -8.77
N ALA A 90 -7.71 15.79 -8.08
CA ALA A 90 -7.88 15.60 -6.66
C ALA A 90 -6.88 16.47 -5.86
N PRO A 91 -7.34 17.19 -4.83
CA PRO A 91 -6.45 17.90 -3.93
C PRO A 91 -5.51 16.94 -3.22
N VAL A 92 -4.31 17.42 -2.92
CA VAL A 92 -3.28 16.65 -2.22
C VAL A 92 -3.10 17.21 -0.82
N LEU A 93 -3.24 16.34 0.18
CA LEU A 93 -2.94 16.62 1.57
C LEU A 93 -1.70 15.82 1.99
N GLU A 94 -0.62 16.53 2.29
CA GLU A 94 0.55 15.93 2.90
C GLU A 94 0.32 15.78 4.41
N VAL A 95 0.55 14.58 4.94
CA VAL A 95 0.36 14.25 6.34
C VAL A 95 1.63 13.63 6.89
N GLN A 96 2.03 14.10 8.07
CA GLN A 96 3.07 13.49 8.86
C GLN A 96 2.41 12.60 9.92
N PRO A 97 2.40 11.26 9.75
CA PRO A 97 1.80 10.38 10.72
C PRO A 97 2.69 10.25 11.96
N HIS A 98 2.06 10.00 13.11
CA HIS A 98 2.75 9.66 14.35
C HIS A 98 2.82 8.14 14.49
N SER A 99 4.04 7.60 14.65
CA SER A 99 4.22 6.17 14.90
C SER A 99 3.94 5.85 16.37
N THR A 100 3.12 4.83 16.60
CA THR A 100 3.09 4.05 17.84
C THR A 100 3.90 2.76 17.65
N GLU A 101 4.03 1.91 18.67
CA GLU A 101 4.81 0.66 18.60
C GLU A 101 4.39 -0.31 17.48
N SER A 102 3.15 -0.20 16.96
CA SER A 102 2.63 -1.14 15.95
C SER A 102 1.75 -0.51 14.87
N ALA A 103 1.43 0.79 14.96
CA ALA A 103 0.52 1.45 14.03
C ALA A 103 0.77 2.96 13.95
N TYR A 104 0.16 3.60 12.95
CA TYR A 104 0.28 5.01 12.67
C TYR A 104 -1.04 5.73 12.93
N THR A 105 -0.97 6.85 13.64
CA THR A 105 -2.09 7.76 13.85
C THR A 105 -1.86 9.07 13.12
N TYR A 106 -2.93 9.74 12.74
CA TYR A 106 -2.86 11.10 12.22
C TYR A 106 -3.15 12.09 13.35
N ASP A 107 -2.56 13.28 13.24
CA ASP A 107 -2.88 14.36 14.16
C ASP A 107 -4.31 14.87 13.93
N ARG A 108 -4.83 15.59 14.92
CA ARG A 108 -6.20 16.12 14.87
C ARG A 108 -6.38 17.11 13.71
N VAL A 109 -5.35 17.88 13.37
CA VAL A 109 -5.41 18.88 12.31
C VAL A 109 -5.57 18.21 10.93
N ALA A 110 -4.85 17.13 10.68
CA ALA A 110 -5.00 16.33 9.47
C ALA A 110 -6.37 15.64 9.42
N LEU A 111 -6.85 15.10 10.55
CA LEU A 111 -8.17 14.48 10.62
C LEU A 111 -9.31 15.46 10.34
N GLU A 112 -9.24 16.68 10.89
CA GLU A 112 -10.22 17.74 10.61
C GLU A 112 -10.21 18.10 9.12
N LYS A 113 -9.02 18.28 8.52
CA LYS A 113 -8.88 18.54 7.08
C LYS A 113 -9.42 17.40 6.21
N ILE A 114 -9.20 16.15 6.59
CA ILE A 114 -9.75 14.98 5.87
C ILE A 114 -11.28 14.98 6.00
N GLY A 115 -11.80 15.30 7.19
CA GLY A 115 -13.24 15.38 7.46
C GLY A 115 -13.97 16.43 6.61
N ASP A 116 -13.31 17.52 6.24
CA ASP A 116 -13.88 18.57 5.39
C ASP A 116 -14.24 18.09 3.97
N TYR A 117 -13.70 16.95 3.52
CA TYR A 117 -13.96 16.37 2.21
C TYR A 117 -15.13 15.38 2.16
N ASP A 118 -15.78 15.09 3.30
CA ASP A 118 -16.92 14.16 3.42
C ASP A 118 -16.69 12.82 2.67
N ILE A 119 -15.57 12.16 2.99
CA ILE A 119 -15.11 10.97 2.26
C ILE A 119 -16.07 9.79 2.48
N ASP A 120 -16.55 9.20 1.39
CA ASP A 120 -17.36 7.98 1.45
C ASP A 120 -16.53 6.73 1.80
N VAL A 121 -15.42 6.51 1.08
CA VAL A 121 -14.51 5.36 1.25
C VAL A 121 -13.07 5.84 1.25
N PHE A 122 -12.28 5.44 2.25
CA PHE A 122 -10.85 5.77 2.31
C PHE A 122 -10.01 4.57 1.87
N LEU A 123 -9.20 4.71 0.82
CA LEU A 123 -8.31 3.64 0.35
C LEU A 123 -6.89 3.83 0.90
N ASN A 124 -6.44 2.93 1.78
CA ASN A 124 -5.06 2.88 2.24
C ASN A 124 -4.23 1.96 1.34
N LEU A 125 -3.33 2.56 0.56
CA LEU A 125 -2.38 1.89 -0.33
C LEU A 125 -0.94 1.91 0.21
N SER A 126 -0.74 2.48 1.40
CA SER A 126 0.57 2.52 2.04
C SER A 126 0.90 1.18 2.69
N ALA A 127 2.18 0.97 3.02
CA ALA A 127 2.61 -0.17 3.84
C ALA A 127 2.32 0.02 5.34
N CYS A 128 1.77 1.17 5.74
CA CYS A 128 1.54 1.52 7.13
C CYS A 128 0.19 0.97 7.62
N THR A 129 0.20 0.32 8.78
CA THR A 129 -1.02 0.02 9.53
C THR A 129 -1.53 1.30 10.17
N LEU A 130 -2.69 1.80 9.73
CA LEU A 130 -3.34 2.97 10.33
C LEU A 130 -4.18 2.57 11.54
N SER A 131 -4.22 3.42 12.56
CA SER A 131 -5.03 3.24 13.77
C SER A 131 -5.60 4.56 14.28
N GLY A 132 -6.54 4.46 15.24
CA GLY A 132 -7.18 5.62 15.85
C GLY A 132 -8.32 6.20 15.00
N ASP A 133 -8.55 7.50 15.16
CA ASP A 133 -9.74 8.19 14.63
C ASP A 133 -9.84 8.19 13.10
N ILE A 134 -8.71 8.00 12.40
CA ILE A 134 -8.70 7.86 10.94
C ILE A 134 -9.57 6.69 10.45
N LEU A 135 -9.73 5.63 11.26
CA LEU A 135 -10.57 4.47 10.91
C LEU A 135 -12.05 4.83 10.79
N GLY A 136 -12.48 5.93 11.41
CA GLY A 136 -13.84 6.47 11.33
C GLY A 136 -13.96 7.73 10.47
N SER A 137 -12.91 8.10 9.73
CA SER A 137 -12.88 9.35 8.94
C SER A 137 -13.70 9.30 7.65
N ALA A 138 -14.14 8.11 7.23
CA ALA A 138 -14.94 7.91 6.03
C ALA A 138 -16.24 7.18 6.34
N ARG A 139 -17.32 7.54 5.63
CA ARG A 139 -18.69 7.07 5.87
C ARG A 139 -18.85 5.56 5.85
N TYR A 140 -18.19 4.89 4.90
CA TYR A 140 -18.19 3.45 4.74
C TYR A 140 -16.85 2.81 5.16
N GLY A 141 -16.03 3.59 5.88
CA GLY A 141 -14.80 3.15 6.49
C GLY A 141 -13.59 3.17 5.56
N LEU A 142 -12.51 2.62 6.12
CA LEU A 142 -11.19 2.56 5.49
C LEU A 142 -10.92 1.16 4.96
N TRP A 143 -10.55 1.07 3.69
CA TRP A 143 -10.20 -0.17 3.00
C TRP A 143 -8.71 -0.21 2.78
N VAL A 144 -8.07 -1.26 3.26
CA VAL A 144 -6.63 -1.45 3.10
C VAL A 144 -6.39 -2.46 1.99
N LEU A 145 -5.62 -2.05 0.98
CA LEU A 145 -5.26 -2.91 -0.14
C LEU A 145 -3.75 -3.15 -0.10
N HIS A 146 -3.37 -4.39 0.14
CA HIS A 146 -2.00 -4.84 0.08
C HIS A 146 -1.82 -5.86 -1.03
N HIS A 147 -0.71 -5.79 -1.75
CA HIS A 147 -0.32 -6.88 -2.62
C HIS A 147 -0.07 -8.13 -1.75
N GLY A 148 -0.67 -9.26 -2.12
CA GLY A 148 -0.51 -10.52 -1.40
C GLY A 148 0.91 -11.08 -1.53
N SER A 149 1.85 -10.58 -0.73
CA SER A 149 3.12 -11.24 -0.49
C SER A 149 3.09 -11.83 0.92
N HIS A 150 2.64 -13.09 1.00
CA HIS A 150 2.68 -13.89 2.24
C HIS A 150 4.11 -14.10 2.78
N LEU A 151 5.14 -13.69 2.04
CA LEU A 151 6.54 -13.75 2.41
C LEU A 151 7.04 -12.46 3.12
N LEU A 152 6.36 -11.32 2.93
CA LEU A 152 6.71 -10.03 3.57
C LEU A 152 5.70 -9.63 4.65
N ASN A 153 4.40 -9.75 4.35
CA ASN A 153 3.32 -9.46 5.30
C ASN A 153 2.52 -10.74 5.51
N ARG A 154 2.85 -11.48 6.58
CA ARG A 154 1.91 -12.45 7.12
C ARG A 154 0.79 -11.65 7.78
N GLY A 155 -0.44 -11.80 7.29
CA GLY A 155 -1.61 -11.60 8.13
C GLY A 155 -1.49 -12.57 9.30
N GLY A 156 -0.88 -12.12 10.38
CA GLY A 156 -0.96 -12.82 11.65
C GLY A 156 -2.40 -12.73 12.18
N PRO A 157 -2.82 -13.70 13.01
CA PRO A 157 -4.08 -13.58 13.74
C PRO A 157 -4.13 -12.30 14.60
#